data_AF-A0AAU0M0C1-F1
#
_entry.id   AF-A0AAU0M0C1-F1
#
_cell.length_a   1.000
_cell.length_b   1.000
_cell.length_c   1.000
_cell.angle_alpha   90.00
_cell.angle_beta   90.00
_cell.angle_gamma   90.00
#
_symmetry.space_group_name_H-M   'P 1'
#
loop_
_entity.id
_entity.type
_entity.pdbx_description
1 polymer ?
#
loop_
_entity_poly.entity_id
_entity_poly.type
_entity_poly.pdbx_seq_one_letter_code
_entity_poly.pdbx_strand_id
1 'polypeptide(L)'
;MLFVGNLSKFEEEIKTKIGRSDTMGTQEYLLDKAEKKGIQKGKIEGKIEGKREEAIAIALEFKKMGLPIADIAKGTGLSIEEIEKL
;
A
#
# COMPACT_ATOMS: atom_id res chain seq x y z
N MET A 1 -13.64 20.75 21.97
CA MET A 1 -13.97 21.69 20.88
C MET A 1 -12.95 21.57 19.74
N LEU A 2 -12.91 20.42 19.04
CA LEU A 2 -11.90 20.13 17.99
C LEU A 2 -12.50 19.87 16.60
N PHE A 3 -13.83 19.84 16.48
CA PHE A 3 -14.50 19.51 15.21
C PHE A 3 -14.64 20.70 14.25
N VAL A 4 -14.68 21.93 14.75
CA VAL A 4 -14.95 23.12 13.92
C VAL A 4 -13.74 23.53 13.06
N GLY A 5 -12.51 23.33 13.55
CA GLY A 5 -11.29 23.75 12.85
C GLY A 5 -10.88 22.88 11.65
N ASN A 6 -11.48 21.69 11.49
CA ASN A 6 -11.14 20.78 10.39
C ASN A 6 -12.07 20.99 9.18
N LEU A 7 -13.31 21.45 9.41
CA LEU A 7 -14.23 21.81 8.34
C LEU A 7 -13.78 23.06 7.58
N SER A 8 -13.26 24.08 8.27
CA SER A 8 -12.81 25.32 7.61
C SER A 8 -11.66 25.08 6.62
N LYS A 9 -10.69 24.23 6.99
CA LYS A 9 -9.60 23.84 6.09
C LYS A 9 -10.10 23.04 4.89
N PHE A 10 -11.11 22.20 5.10
CA PHE A 10 -11.71 21.39 4.03
C PHE A 10 -12.46 22.27 3.03
N GLU A 11 -13.29 23.20 3.50
CA GLU A 11 -14.02 24.15 2.65
C GLU A 11 -13.08 25.07 1.85
N GLU A 12 -11.97 25.52 2.45
CA GLU A 12 -10.91 26.25 1.72
C GLU A 12 -10.24 25.38 0.65
N GLU A 13 -9.97 24.10 0.92
CA GLU A 13 -9.39 23.16 -0.04
C GLU A 13 -10.30 22.96 -1.26
N ILE A 14 -11.62 22.83 -1.03
CA ILE A 14 -12.65 22.70 -2.08
C ILE A 14 -12.71 23.97 -2.92
N LYS A 15 -12.81 25.14 -2.27
CA LYS A 15 -12.89 26.43 -2.94
C LYS A 15 -11.67 26.71 -3.80
N THR A 16 -10.49 26.31 -3.34
CA THR A 16 -9.22 26.50 -4.06
C THR A 16 -9.07 25.55 -5.25
N LYS A 17 -9.50 24.28 -5.13
CA LYS A 17 -9.29 23.27 -6.20
C LYS A 17 -10.38 23.24 -7.27
N ILE A 18 -11.61 23.57 -6.93
CA ILE A 18 -12.78 23.39 -7.80
C ILE A 18 -13.40 24.74 -8.21
N GLY A 19 -13.01 25.83 -7.54
CA GLY A 19 -13.52 27.18 -7.80
C GLY A 19 -14.97 27.40 -7.40
N ARG A 20 -15.66 26.38 -6.85
CA ARG A 20 -17.04 26.41 -6.36
C ARG A 20 -17.18 25.52 -5.12
N SER A 21 -18.04 25.91 -4.18
CA SER A 21 -18.30 25.22 -2.91
C SER A 21 -19.71 24.60 -2.86
N ASP A 22 -20.33 24.40 -4.02
CA ASP A 22 -21.60 23.70 -4.12
C ASP A 22 -21.46 22.24 -3.68
N THR A 23 -22.59 21.65 -3.26
CA THR A 23 -22.68 20.27 -2.78
C THR A 23 -22.13 19.26 -3.79
N MET A 24 -22.24 19.58 -5.09
CA MET A 24 -21.73 18.76 -6.20
C MET A 24 -20.20 18.77 -6.29
N GLY A 25 -19.54 19.94 -6.21
CA GLY A 25 -18.08 20.02 -6.23
C GLY A 25 -17.44 19.36 -5.00
N THR A 26 -18.07 19.49 -3.83
CA THR A 26 -17.61 18.81 -2.61
C THR A 26 -17.65 17.29 -2.75
N GLN A 27 -18.72 16.74 -3.35
CA GLN A 27 -18.86 15.31 -3.58
C GLN A 27 -17.84 14.78 -4.61
N GLU A 28 -17.65 15.50 -5.72
CA GLU A 28 -16.66 15.14 -6.74
C GLU A 28 -15.24 15.09 -6.16
N TYR A 29 -14.86 16.07 -5.34
CA TYR A 29 -13.56 16.07 -4.69
C TYR A 29 -13.37 14.93 -3.70
N LEU A 30 -14.40 14.62 -2.91
CA LEU A 30 -14.35 13.52 -1.97
C LEU A 30 -14.20 12.17 -2.69
N LEU A 31 -14.89 12.00 -3.81
CA LEU A 31 -14.77 10.81 -4.67
C LEU A 31 -13.37 10.69 -5.28
N ASP A 32 -12.85 11.75 -5.90
CA ASP A 32 -11.50 11.78 -6.48
C ASP A 32 -10.42 11.50 -5.41
N LYS A 33 -10.56 12.10 -4.23
CA LYS A 33 -9.64 11.87 -3.10
C LYS A 33 -9.73 10.43 -2.59
N ALA A 34 -10.92 9.85 -2.53
CA ALA A 34 -11.13 8.46 -2.13
C ALA A 34 -10.53 7.49 -3.16
N GLU A 35 -10.78 7.71 -4.46
CA GLU A 35 -10.24 6.90 -5.55
C GLU A 35 -8.71 6.95 -5.57
N LYS A 36 -8.11 8.15 -5.50
CA LYS A 36 -6.65 8.32 -5.43
C LYS A 36 -6.05 7.60 -4.24
N LYS A 37 -6.68 7.69 -3.06
CA LYS A 37 -6.24 6.94 -1.87
C LYS A 37 -6.35 5.44 -2.06
N GLY A 38 -7.44 4.97 -2.66
CA GLY A 38 -7.65 3.55 -2.99
C GLY A 38 -6.57 3.01 -3.92
N ILE A 39 -6.30 3.72 -5.02
CA ILE A 39 -5.25 3.35 -5.98
C ILE A 39 -3.87 3.36 -5.32
N GLN A 40 -3.55 4.38 -4.53
CA GLN A 40 -2.26 4.45 -3.82
C GLN A 40 -2.09 3.29 -2.84
N LYS A 41 -3.14 3.00 -2.05
CA LYS A 41 -3.12 1.90 -1.10
C LYS A 41 -2.96 0.56 -1.81
N GLY A 42 -3.74 0.31 -2.86
CA GLY A 42 -3.65 -0.93 -3.66
C GLY A 42 -2.29 -1.12 -4.33
N LYS A 43 -1.67 -0.04 -4.83
CA LYS A 43 -0.30 -0.11 -5.38
C LYS A 43 0.74 -0.47 -4.32
N ILE A 44 0.60 0.05 -3.11
CA ILE A 44 1.51 -0.25 -2.00
C ILE A 44 1.33 -1.69 -1.55
N GLU A 45 0.09 -2.10 -1.29
CA GLU A 45 -0.25 -3.46 -0.85
C GLU A 45 0.21 -4.49 -1.90
N GLY A 46 -0.13 -4.30 -3.18
CA GLY A 46 0.27 -5.22 -4.23
C GLY A 46 1.78 -5.30 -4.44
N LYS A 47 2.53 -4.19 -4.22
CA LYS A 47 3.99 -4.22 -4.29
C LYS A 47 4.60 -5.00 -3.12
N ILE A 48 4.01 -4.92 -1.94
CA ILE A 48 4.47 -5.65 -0.75
C ILE A 48 4.16 -7.15 -0.92
N GLU A 49 2.94 -7.47 -1.33
CA GLU A 49 2.50 -8.85 -1.59
C GLU A 49 3.35 -9.50 -2.69
N GLY A 50 3.50 -8.85 -3.84
CA GLY A 50 4.30 -9.39 -4.95
C GLY A 50 5.76 -9.63 -4.58
N LYS A 51 6.38 -8.73 -3.78
CA LYS A 51 7.75 -8.96 -3.27
C LYS A 51 7.83 -10.17 -2.35
N ARG A 52 6.81 -10.38 -1.51
CA ARG A 52 6.77 -11.52 -0.58
C ARG A 52 6.54 -12.82 -1.33
N GLU A 53 5.64 -12.85 -2.31
CA GLU A 53 5.41 -13.99 -3.19
C GLU A 53 6.67 -14.34 -4.00
N GLU A 54 7.35 -13.34 -4.56
CA GLU A 54 8.62 -13.53 -5.29
C GLU A 54 9.70 -14.13 -4.39
N ALA A 55 9.87 -13.60 -3.17
CA ALA A 55 10.83 -14.15 -2.20
C ALA A 55 10.54 -15.62 -1.86
N ILE A 56 9.25 -15.98 -1.70
CA ILE A 56 8.82 -17.35 -1.45
C ILE A 56 9.11 -18.25 -2.66
N ALA A 57 8.80 -17.80 -3.88
CA ALA A 57 9.06 -18.56 -5.10
C ALA A 57 10.57 -18.82 -5.28
N ILE A 58 11.41 -17.81 -5.06
CA ILE A 58 12.86 -17.95 -5.11
C ILE A 58 13.36 -18.94 -4.05
N ALA A 59 12.85 -18.85 -2.82
CA ALA A 59 13.25 -19.76 -1.73
C ALA A 59 12.91 -21.22 -2.05
N LEU A 60 11.74 -21.48 -2.64
CA LEU A 60 11.35 -22.81 -3.09
C LEU A 60 12.29 -23.37 -4.16
N GLU A 61 12.66 -22.55 -5.15
CA GLU A 61 13.61 -22.97 -6.19
C GLU A 61 15.01 -23.24 -5.60
N PHE A 62 15.50 -22.39 -4.70
CA PHE A 62 16.79 -22.64 -4.05
C PHE A 62 16.78 -23.90 -3.18
N LYS A 63 15.65 -24.20 -2.51
CA LYS A 63 15.48 -25.43 -1.73
C LYS A 63 15.51 -26.66 -2.64
N LYS A 64 14.86 -26.61 -3.81
CA LYS A 64 14.92 -27.67 -4.83
C LYS A 64 16.35 -27.89 -5.35
N MET A 65 17.14 -26.83 -5.45
CA MET A 65 18.56 -26.88 -5.83
C MET A 65 19.48 -27.39 -4.70
N GLY A 66 18.96 -27.62 -3.49
CA GLY A 66 19.73 -28.13 -2.35
C GLY A 66 20.61 -27.08 -1.68
N LEU A 67 20.31 -25.79 -1.83
CA LEU A 67 21.07 -24.74 -1.14
C LEU A 67 20.88 -24.81 0.39
N PRO A 68 21.91 -24.46 1.18
CA PRO A 68 21.78 -24.34 2.62
C PRO A 68 20.72 -23.30 3.02
N ILE A 69 19.87 -23.63 4.00
CA ILE A 69 18.78 -22.76 4.46
C ILE A 69 19.27 -21.36 4.85
N ALA A 70 20.46 -21.28 5.47
CA ALA A 70 21.06 -20.00 5.84
C ALA A 70 21.39 -19.11 4.63
N ASP A 71 21.83 -19.71 3.51
CA ASP A 71 22.12 -18.97 2.28
C ASP A 71 20.83 -18.55 1.57
N ILE A 72 19.80 -19.40 1.62
CA ILE A 72 18.45 -19.07 1.12
C ILE A 72 17.90 -17.87 1.89
N ALA A 73 17.96 -17.90 3.23
CA ALA A 73 17.50 -16.80 4.09
C ALA A 73 18.20 -15.48 3.76
N LYS A 74 19.52 -15.53 3.53
CA LYS A 74 20.30 -14.36 3.12
C LYS A 74 19.93 -13.85 1.73
N GLY A 75 19.61 -14.74 0.80
CA GLY A 75 19.27 -14.39 -0.58
C GLY A 75 17.85 -13.87 -0.77
N THR A 76 16.88 -14.35 0.01
CA THR A 76 15.45 -14.00 -0.14
C THR A 76 14.96 -13.01 0.92
N GLY A 77 15.70 -12.86 2.02
CA GLY A 77 15.30 -12.02 3.16
C GLY A 77 14.18 -12.65 4.01
N LEU A 78 13.81 -13.90 3.75
CA LEU A 78 12.90 -14.67 4.60
C LEU A 78 13.62 -15.16 5.86
N SER A 79 12.86 -15.39 6.93
CA SER A 79 13.39 -16.04 8.13
C SER A 79 13.68 -17.51 7.87
N ILE A 80 14.58 -18.08 8.68
CA ILE A 80 14.90 -19.51 8.62
C ILE A 80 13.63 -20.34 8.86
N GLU A 81 12.82 -19.96 9.84
CA GLU A 81 11.55 -20.62 10.17
C GLU A 81 10.53 -20.54 9.04
N GLU A 82 10.50 -19.42 8.30
CA GLU A 82 9.66 -19.29 7.10
C GLU A 82 10.10 -20.31 6.04
N ILE A 83 11.41 -20.41 5.76
CA ILE A 83 11.97 -21.32 4.73
C ILE A 83 11.83 -22.81 5.11
N GLU A 84 11.93 -23.13 6.40
CA GLU A 84 11.70 -24.50 6.89
C GLU A 84 10.27 -24.96 6.65
N LYS A 85 9.30 -24.03 6.71
CA LYS A 85 7.86 -24.29 6.50
C LYS A 85 7.44 -24.29 5.02
N LEU A 86 8.27 -23.76 4.11
CA LEU A 86 8.05 -23.83 2.66
C LEU A 86 8.26 -25.24 2.12
#